data_AF-A0A9Q4FRV6-F1
#
_entry.id   AF-A0A9Q4FRV6-F1
#
_cell.length_a   1.000
_cell.length_b   1.000
_cell.length_c   1.000
_cell.angle_alpha   90.00
_cell.angle_beta   90.00
_cell.angle_gamma   90.00
#
_symmetry.space_group_name_H-M   'P 1'
#
loop_
_entity.id
_entity.type
_entity.pdbx_description
1 polymer ?
#
loop_
_entity_poly.entity_id
_entity_poly.type
_entity_poly.pdbx_seq_one_letter_code
_entity_poly.pdbx_strand_id
1 'polypeptide(L)' 'MLVLDDDLTRFPVVVINRSGSGLTIELAEPVDLPATFRILVQQAIEPCDLAWQNGKLAGVRLGSPTEIT' A
#
# COMPACT_ATOMS: atom_id res chain seq x y z
N MET A 1 8.84 -4.85 -0.38
CA MET A 1 8.06 -4.11 0.64
C MET A 1 6.90 -4.98 1.07
N LEU A 2 6.29 -4.70 2.23
CA LEU A 2 5.19 -5.50 2.76
C LEU A 2 3.95 -4.62 2.91
N VAL A 3 2.82 -5.07 2.39
CA VAL A 3 1.48 -4.54 2.74
C VAL A 3 1.02 -5.28 4.00
N LEU A 4 0.59 -4.53 5.01
CA LEU A 4 0.05 -4.99 6.30
C LEU A 4 -1.44 -4.61 6.36
N ASP A 5 -2.33 -5.59 6.22
CA ASP A 5 -3.77 -5.40 6.40
C ASP A 5 -4.14 -5.34 7.90
N ASP A 6 -3.61 -6.29 8.68
CA ASP A 6 -3.97 -6.55 10.09
C ASP A 6 -2.75 -6.84 10.99
N ASP A 7 -1.56 -6.36 10.60
CA ASP A 7 -0.25 -6.71 11.19
C ASP A 7 0.17 -8.20 11.08
N LEU A 8 -0.73 -9.10 10.66
CA LEU A 8 -0.51 -10.53 10.50
C LEU A 8 -0.24 -10.91 9.04
N THR A 9 -1.02 -10.35 8.12
CA THR A 9 -0.96 -10.66 6.69
C THR A 9 0.03 -9.74 5.98
N ARG A 10 0.97 -10.35 5.25
CA ARG A 10 2.08 -9.65 4.60
C ARG A 10 2.16 -10.04 3.13
N PHE A 11 1.87 -9.08 2.26
CA PHE A 11 2.04 -9.30 0.82
C PHE A 11 3.37 -8.70 0.34
N PRO A 12 4.24 -9.50 -0.30
CA PRO A 12 5.44 -8.97 -0.93
C PRO A 12 5.05 -8.12 -2.14
N VAL A 13 5.52 -6.87 -2.14
CA VAL A 13 5.29 -5.92 -3.24
C VAL A 13 6.58 -5.26 -3.72
N VAL A 14 6.57 -4.90 -4.99
CA VAL A 14 7.61 -4.09 -5.66
C VAL A 14 7.05 -2.68 -5.87
N VAL A 15 7.82 -1.65 -5.55
CA VAL A 15 7.46 -0.27 -5.94
C VAL A 15 7.95 -0.04 -7.35
N ILE A 16 7.00 0.23 -8.25
CA ILE A 16 7.26 0.59 -9.65
C ILE A 16 7.55 2.08 -9.76
N ASN A 17 6.82 2.90 -9.01
CA ASN A 17 6.97 4.35 -9.03
C ASN A 17 6.70 4.95 -7.65
N ARG A 18 7.41 6.02 -7.30
CA ARG A 18 7.21 6.80 -6.08
C ARG A 18 7.11 8.28 -6.41
N SER A 19 6.08 8.93 -5.90
CA SER A 19 5.96 10.38 -5.85
C SER A 19 6.02 10.85 -4.39
N GLY A 20 5.94 12.17 -4.16
CA GLY A 20 5.87 12.73 -2.81
C GLY A 20 4.58 12.37 -2.04
N SER A 21 3.53 11.95 -2.74
CA SER A 21 2.20 11.69 -2.15
C SER A 21 1.69 10.25 -2.33
N GLY A 22 2.45 9.39 -3.00
CA GLY A 22 1.95 8.06 -3.33
C GLY A 22 2.98 7.12 -3.93
N LEU A 23 2.58 5.87 -4.09
CA LEU A 23 3.34 4.82 -4.75
C LEU A 23 2.47 4.12 -5.80
N THR A 24 3.10 3.65 -6.86
CA THR A 24 2.57 2.56 -7.67
C THR A 24 3.30 1.28 -7.24
N ILE A 25 2.55 0.28 -6.83
CA ILE A 25 3.06 -1.02 -6.41
C ILE A 25 2.59 -2.14 -7.33
N GLU A 26 3.41 -3.17 -7.44
CA GLU A 26 3.06 -4.45 -8.02
C GLU A 26 3.06 -5.53 -6.93
N LEU A 27 1.94 -6.23 -6.81
CA LEU A 27 1.73 -7.37 -5.94
C LEU A 27 2.31 -8.63 -6.60
N ALA A 28 2.92 -9.52 -5.81
CA ALA A 28 3.40 -10.80 -6.33
C ALA A 28 2.25 -11.66 -6.92
N GLU A 29 1.07 -11.57 -6.33
CA GLU A 29 -0.14 -12.29 -6.71
C GLU A 29 -1.34 -11.32 -6.78
N PRO A 30 -2.36 -11.61 -7.61
CA PRO A 30 -3.53 -10.75 -7.70
C PRO A 30 -4.42 -10.96 -6.47
N VAL A 31 -4.17 -10.16 -5.44
CA VAL A 31 -4.94 -10.14 -4.18
C VAL A 31 -5.63 -8.79 -4.04
N ASP A 32 -6.86 -8.76 -3.56
CA ASP A 32 -7.55 -7.49 -3.31
C ASP A 32 -6.94 -6.81 -2.09
N LEU A 33 -6.52 -5.56 -2.25
CA LEU A 33 -6.03 -4.76 -1.15
C LEU A 33 -7.19 -4.12 -0.39
N PRO A 34 -7.10 -4.01 0.95
CA PRO A 34 -8.07 -3.24 1.72
C PRO A 34 -8.00 -1.76 1.33
N ALA A 35 -9.07 -1.02 1.64
CA ALA A 35 -9.14 0.42 1.37
C ALA A 35 -8.03 1.20 2.10
N THR A 36 -7.65 0.74 3.30
CA THR A 36 -6.62 1.33 4.15
C THR A 36 -5.69 0.24 4.65
N PHE A 37 -4.37 0.44 4.57
CA PHE A 37 -3.37 -0.51 5.07
C PHE A 37 -2.08 0.22 5.43
N ARG A 38 -1.10 -0.52 5.93
CA ARG A 38 0.25 -0.01 6.17
C ARG A 38 1.24 -0.61 5.19
N ILE A 39 2.20 0.17 4.72
CA ILE A 39 3.30 -0.33 3.88
C ILE A 39 4.64 -0.13 4.58
N LEU A 40 5.51 -1.14 4.52
CA LEU A 40 6.90 -1.02 4.96
C LEU A 40 7.79 -0.58 3.78
N VAL A 41 8.20 0.68 3.76
CA VAL A 41 9.08 1.29 2.75
C VAL A 41 10.35 1.79 3.46
N GLN A 42 11.54 1.39 3.00
CA GLN A 42 12.82 1.90 3.54
C GLN A 42 12.93 1.85 5.09
N GLN A 43 12.43 0.77 5.71
CA GLN A 43 12.39 0.58 7.18
C GLN A 43 11.39 1.48 7.94
N ALA A 44 10.60 2.28 7.25
CA ALA A 44 9.49 3.03 7.82
C ALA A 44 8.15 2.34 7.48
N ILE A 45 7.26 2.25 8.46
CA ILE A 45 5.88 1.83 8.25
C ILE A 45 5.05 3.09 8.02
N GLU A 46 4.43 3.20 6.84
CA GLU A 46 3.59 4.34 6.48
C GLU A 46 2.13 3.90 6.29
N PRO A 47 1.15 4.62 6.84
CA PRO A 47 -0.26 4.39 6.53
C PRO A 47 -0.56 4.78 5.08
N CYS A 48 -1.42 4.00 4.44
CA CYS A 48 -1.75 4.11 3.03
C CYS A 48 -3.23 3.93 2.76
N ASP A 49 -3.73 4.69 1.78
CA ASP A 49 -5.05 4.47 1.19
C ASP A 49 -4.92 3.91 -0.23
N LEU A 50 -5.76 2.94 -0.58
CA LEU A 50 -5.87 2.43 -1.93
C LEU A 50 -6.57 3.46 -2.82
N ALA A 51 -5.89 3.96 -3.86
CA ALA A 51 -6.47 4.89 -4.82
C ALA A 51 -7.10 4.17 -6.01
N TRP A 52 -6.46 3.10 -6.47
CA TRP A 52 -6.97 2.23 -7.53
C TRP A 52 -6.23 0.89 -7.49
N GLN A 53 -6.88 -0.15 -8.02
CA GLN A 53 -6.25 -1.44 -8.26
C GLN A 53 -6.72 -2.02 -9.60
N ASN A 54 -5.80 -2.66 -10.31
CA ASN A 54 -6.08 -3.43 -11.52
C ASN A 54 -5.19 -4.69 -11.54
N GLY A 55 -5.75 -5.80 -11.10
CA GLY A 55 -5.01 -7.06 -10.94
C GLY A 55 -3.88 -6.91 -9.93
N LYS A 56 -2.63 -7.12 -10.39
CA LYS A 56 -1.43 -7.00 -9.55
C LYS A 56 -0.95 -5.57 -9.34
N LEU A 57 -1.44 -4.61 -10.13
CA LEU A 57 -1.01 -3.21 -10.03
C LEU A 57 -1.95 -2.44 -9.14
N ALA A 58 -1.39 -1.65 -8.23
CA ALA A 58 -2.15 -0.75 -7.38
C ALA A 58 -1.47 0.61 -7.23
N GLY A 59 -2.27 1.66 -7.20
CA GLY A 59 -1.85 3.00 -6.81
C GLY A 59 -2.28 3.27 -5.38
N VAL A 60 -1.37 3.78 -4.57
CA VAL A 60 -1.58 4.01 -3.14
C VAL A 60 -1.18 5.43 -2.78
N ARG A 61 -1.92 6.05 -1.86
CA ARG A 61 -1.58 7.37 -1.29
C ARG A 61 -0.84 7.16 0.02
N LEU A 62 0.26 7.87 0.20
CA LEU A 62 1.05 7.84 1.44
C LEU A 62 0.54 8.89 2.42
N GLY A 63 0.53 8.57 3.71
CA GLY A 63 0.43 9.57 4.77
C GLY A 63 -0.98 9.89 5.28
N SER A 64 -1.98 9.06 5.01
CA SER A 64 -3.33 9.24 5.54
C SER A 64 -3.77 8.05 6.38
N PRO A 65 -3.97 8.22 7.69
CA PRO A 65 -5.21 7.89 8.34
C PRO A 65 -6.04 9.17 8.35
N THR A 66 -7.06 9.27 7.50
CA THR A 66 -8.04 10.35 7.71
C THR A 66 -8.77 10.02 9.01
N GLU A 67 -8.40 10.65 10.12
CA GLU A 67 -9.27 10.73 11.30
C GLU A 67 -10.55 11.43 10.85
N ILE A 68 -11.64 10.67 10.73
CA ILE A 68 -12.97 11.25 10.65
C ILE A 68 -13.25 11.79 12.06
N THR A 69 -13.07 13.10 12.25
CA THR A 69 -13.50 13.83 13.45
C THR A 69 -14.93 14.31 13.27
#